data_AF-A0A9E7C2F6-F1
#
_entry.id   AF-A0A9E7C2F6-F1
#
_cell.length_a   1.000
_cell.length_b   1.000
_cell.length_c   1.000
_cell.angle_alpha   90.00
_cell.angle_beta   90.00
_cell.angle_gamma   90.00
#
_symmetry.space_group_name_H-M   'P 1'
#
loop_
_entity.id
_entity.type
_entity.pdbx_description
1 polymer ?
#
loop_
_entity_poly.entity_id
_entity_poly.type
_entity_poly.pdbx_seq_one_letter_code
_entity_poly.pdbx_strand_id
1 'polypeptide(L)'
;MSTLEPPAHEPTPPEPAGEPTPPEATKQGGHSPWLWVAIGLAVVAAGLLVWAIVTRSDLNDTQAELDKSTAAQTTAVAGFKKAYDEITAELGATQESLAEAEQEVTDASAAADQAQKDADAAKQDADAAGQQAQTAEEKAKAAEKAAQEAEQRARDAEQSAGADTTGGADAEKARADAEKARADAEKARADAEKAASQEEATAQQAATEERDQAVKAADSKAEVTKSCAKAYASALGSLFEGDSVKAQADAVRQQLAAIRTDCSAALGGS
;
A
#
# COMPACT_ATOMS: atom_id res chain seq x y z
N MET A 1 -21.49 64.78 -35.69
CA MET A 1 -20.25 63.99 -35.54
C MET A 1 -20.36 63.25 -34.22
N SER A 2 -20.28 61.91 -34.28
CA SER A 2 -20.20 60.95 -33.16
C SER A 2 -21.48 60.85 -32.31
N THR A 3 -21.98 59.67 -31.91
CA THR A 3 -21.33 58.35 -31.77
C THR A 3 -22.40 57.26 -31.96
N LEU A 4 -22.11 56.25 -32.79
CA LEU A 4 -22.91 55.02 -32.92
C LEU A 4 -22.72 54.17 -31.66
N GLU A 5 -23.82 53.91 -30.97
CA GLU A 5 -23.90 53.01 -29.82
C GLU A 5 -23.96 51.55 -30.32
N PRO A 6 -23.07 50.65 -29.88
CA PRO A 6 -23.07 49.24 -30.28
C PRO A 6 -24.15 48.45 -29.52
N PRO A 7 -24.74 47.38 -30.12
CA PRO A 7 -25.79 46.60 -29.48
C PRO A 7 -25.24 45.76 -28.32
N ALA A 8 -26.08 45.65 -27.28
CA ALA A 8 -25.87 44.81 -26.12
C ALA A 8 -25.53 43.36 -26.50
N HIS A 9 -24.42 42.86 -25.98
CA HIS A 9 -24.17 41.42 -25.85
C HIS A 9 -25.06 40.89 -24.72
N GLU A 10 -25.99 40.00 -25.07
CA GLU A 10 -26.63 39.13 -24.08
C GLU A 10 -25.57 38.19 -23.47
N PRO A 11 -25.46 38.11 -22.14
CA PRO A 11 -24.63 37.10 -21.51
C PRO A 11 -25.22 35.71 -21.77
N THR A 12 -24.40 34.86 -22.37
CA THR A 12 -24.67 33.44 -22.61
C THR A 12 -25.01 32.74 -21.29
N PRO A 13 -26.05 31.88 -21.24
CA PRO A 13 -26.35 31.05 -20.07
C PRO A 13 -25.14 30.18 -19.71
N PRO A 14 -24.80 30.02 -18.42
CA PRO A 14 -23.76 29.09 -18.02
C PRO A 14 -24.16 27.67 -18.41
N GLU A 15 -23.27 27.04 -19.17
CA GLU A 15 -23.23 25.62 -19.49
C GLU A 15 -23.35 24.80 -18.18
N PRO A 16 -24.23 23.78 -18.10
CA PRO A 16 -24.32 22.94 -16.91
C PRO A 16 -22.99 22.19 -16.73
N ALA A 17 -22.29 22.53 -15.63
CA ALA A 17 -21.11 21.83 -15.19
C ALA A 17 -21.40 20.31 -15.13
N GLY A 18 -20.58 19.55 -15.85
CA GLY A 18 -20.65 18.10 -15.90
C GLY A 18 -20.64 17.49 -14.50
N GLU A 19 -21.48 16.48 -14.34
CA GLU A 19 -21.49 15.60 -13.17
C GLU A 19 -20.08 15.04 -12.93
N PRO A 20 -19.56 15.10 -11.69
CA PRO A 20 -18.32 14.42 -11.36
C PRO A 20 -18.53 12.91 -11.50
N THR A 21 -17.89 12.32 -12.49
CA THR A 21 -17.78 10.88 -12.63
C THR A 21 -17.17 10.31 -11.33
N PRO A 22 -17.80 9.30 -10.70
CA PRO A 22 -17.26 8.66 -9.50
C PRO A 22 -15.86 8.12 -9.77
N PRO A 23 -14.91 8.20 -8.82
CA PRO A 23 -13.62 7.55 -8.97
C PRO A 23 -13.85 6.06 -9.16
N GLU A 24 -13.42 5.53 -10.30
CA GLU A 24 -13.39 4.10 -10.57
C GLU A 24 -12.55 3.43 -9.49
N ALA A 25 -13.24 2.74 -8.58
CA ALA A 25 -12.63 1.80 -7.67
C ALA A 25 -11.97 0.70 -8.51
N THR A 26 -10.64 0.77 -8.65
CA THR A 26 -9.85 -0.32 -9.20
C THR A 26 -9.98 -1.51 -8.25
N LYS A 27 -10.95 -2.39 -8.54
CA LYS A 27 -11.06 -3.71 -7.93
C LYS A 27 -9.72 -4.42 -8.12
N GLN A 28 -8.94 -4.48 -7.04
CA GLN A 28 -7.76 -5.33 -6.98
C GLN A 28 -8.22 -6.78 -7.23
N GLY A 29 -7.72 -7.33 -8.32
CA GLY A 29 -8.08 -8.65 -8.80
C GLY A 29 -7.64 -9.73 -7.83
N GLY A 30 -8.57 -10.19 -7.00
CA GLY A 30 -8.48 -11.50 -6.38
C GLY A 30 -8.25 -12.51 -7.49
N HIS A 31 -7.09 -13.15 -7.49
CA HIS A 31 -6.67 -14.07 -8.53
C HIS A 31 -7.71 -15.18 -8.54
N SER A 32 -8.39 -15.36 -9.67
CA SER A 32 -9.55 -16.25 -9.72
C SER A 32 -9.08 -17.66 -9.32
N PRO A 33 -9.76 -18.33 -8.37
CA PRO A 33 -9.41 -19.71 -7.99
C PRO A 33 -9.45 -20.67 -9.19
N TRP A 34 -10.10 -20.25 -10.27
CA TRP A 34 -10.10 -20.91 -11.57
C TRP A 34 -8.72 -20.94 -12.27
N LEU A 35 -7.87 -19.93 -12.06
CA LEU A 35 -6.51 -19.88 -12.61
C LEU A 35 -5.63 -20.99 -12.00
N TRP A 36 -5.76 -21.24 -10.69
CA TRP A 36 -5.02 -22.32 -10.02
C TRP A 36 -5.44 -23.71 -10.52
N VAL A 37 -6.72 -23.91 -10.85
CA VAL A 37 -7.20 -25.16 -11.46
C VAL A 37 -6.61 -25.36 -12.86
N ALA A 38 -6.49 -24.30 -13.67
CA ALA A 38 -5.89 -24.39 -15.00
C ALA A 38 -4.40 -24.80 -14.94
N ILE A 39 -3.66 -24.26 -13.97
CA ILE A 39 -2.25 -24.63 -13.74
C ILE A 39 -2.14 -26.10 -13.31
N GLY A 40 -3.00 -26.56 -12.39
CA GLY A 40 -3.02 -27.96 -11.95
C GLY A 40 -3.31 -28.94 -13.09
N LEU A 41 -4.25 -28.61 -13.98
CA LEU A 41 -4.61 -29.44 -15.14
C LEU A 41 -3.46 -29.58 -16.14
N ALA A 42 -2.70 -28.50 -16.37
CA ALA A 42 -1.57 -28.51 -17.31
C ALA A 42 -0.45 -29.47 -16.88
N VAL A 43 -0.16 -29.55 -15.58
CA VAL A 43 0.85 -30.47 -15.03
C VAL A 43 0.43 -31.94 -15.19
N VAL A 44 -0.84 -32.25 -14.94
CA VAL A 44 -1.38 -33.62 -15.12
C VAL A 44 -1.33 -34.05 -16.58
N ALA A 45 -1.66 -33.15 -17.52
CA ALA A 45 -1.60 -33.42 -18.95
C ALA A 45 -0.17 -33.73 -19.43
N ALA A 46 0.83 -32.96 -18.95
CA ALA A 46 2.24 -33.22 -19.26
C ALA A 46 2.70 -34.58 -18.70
N GLY A 47 2.30 -34.93 -17.48
CA GLY A 47 2.60 -36.24 -16.89
C GLY A 47 2.03 -37.42 -17.70
N LEU A 48 0.78 -37.30 -18.16
CA LEU A 48 0.14 -38.32 -18.99
C LEU A 48 0.80 -38.44 -20.38
N LEU A 49 1.28 -37.35 -20.95
CA LEU A 49 1.95 -37.36 -22.26
C LEU A 49 3.31 -38.10 -22.18
N VAL A 50 4.08 -37.87 -21.12
CA VAL A 50 5.31 -38.63 -20.86
C VAL A 50 5.01 -40.11 -20.61
N TRP A 51 3.99 -40.42 -19.82
CA TRP A 51 3.58 -41.81 -19.55
C TRP A 51 3.12 -42.56 -20.82
N ALA A 52 2.39 -41.87 -21.71
CA ALA A 52 1.91 -42.43 -22.98
C ALA A 52 3.05 -42.69 -23.99
N ILE A 53 4.12 -41.91 -23.97
CA ILE A 53 5.31 -42.14 -24.82
C ILE A 53 6.09 -43.36 -24.32
N VAL A 54 6.22 -43.52 -23.00
CA VAL A 54 6.93 -44.65 -22.38
C VAL A 54 6.18 -45.98 -22.60
N THR A 55 4.85 -45.99 -22.55
CA THR A 55 4.05 -47.22 -22.71
C THR A 55 3.89 -47.70 -24.15
N ARG A 56 4.22 -46.88 -25.16
CA ARG A 56 4.02 -47.25 -26.58
C ARG A 56 5.23 -47.89 -27.25
N SER A 57 6.39 -47.95 -26.59
CA SER A 57 7.65 -48.42 -27.19
C SER A 57 8.03 -49.88 -26.88
N ASP A 58 7.15 -50.67 -26.24
CA ASP A 58 7.55 -51.95 -25.62
C ASP A 58 6.91 -53.21 -26.22
N LEU A 59 6.68 -53.28 -27.54
CA LEU A 59 5.91 -54.41 -28.10
C LEU A 59 6.49 -55.14 -29.33
N ASN A 60 7.68 -54.86 -29.88
CA ASN A 60 8.24 -55.79 -30.89
C ASN A 60 9.75 -55.82 -31.20
N ASP A 61 10.63 -54.98 -30.62
CA ASP A 61 12.06 -54.89 -31.03
C ASP A 61 13.09 -54.97 -29.86
N THR A 62 12.72 -55.56 -28.73
CA THR A 62 13.44 -55.44 -27.44
C THR A 62 14.23 -56.69 -27.00
N GLN A 63 15.10 -57.24 -27.85
CA GLN A 63 16.12 -58.19 -27.35
C GLN A 63 17.54 -57.85 -27.80
N ALA A 64 17.75 -57.51 -29.07
CA ALA A 64 19.06 -57.04 -29.55
C ALA A 64 19.34 -55.57 -29.15
N GLU A 65 18.29 -54.74 -29.06
CA GLU A 65 18.38 -53.37 -28.55
C GLU A 65 18.53 -53.34 -27.02
N LEU A 66 18.11 -54.41 -26.32
CA LEU A 66 18.11 -54.49 -24.85
C LEU A 66 19.53 -54.56 -24.28
N ASP A 67 20.45 -55.32 -24.89
CA ASP A 67 21.86 -55.38 -24.45
C ASP A 67 22.61 -54.06 -24.71
N LYS A 68 22.33 -53.40 -25.84
CA LYS A 68 22.84 -52.04 -26.12
C LYS A 68 22.23 -50.98 -25.21
N SER A 69 20.93 -51.08 -24.90
CA SER A 69 20.28 -50.16 -23.98
C SER A 69 20.69 -50.43 -22.53
N THR A 70 21.03 -51.65 -22.12
CA THR A 70 21.48 -51.95 -20.75
C THR A 70 22.86 -51.33 -20.47
N ALA A 71 23.75 -51.34 -21.46
CA ALA A 71 25.03 -50.64 -21.40
C ALA A 71 24.86 -49.10 -21.43
N ALA A 72 23.88 -48.57 -22.16
CA ALA A 72 23.55 -47.14 -22.15
C ALA A 72 22.80 -46.72 -20.88
N GLN A 73 21.95 -47.58 -20.33
CA GLN A 73 21.16 -47.38 -19.12
C GLN A 73 22.03 -47.41 -17.88
N THR A 74 23.07 -48.24 -17.80
CA THR A 74 23.97 -48.24 -16.64
C THR A 74 24.76 -46.93 -16.53
N THR A 75 25.20 -46.35 -17.65
CA THR A 75 25.81 -45.00 -17.68
C THR A 75 24.79 -43.89 -17.41
N ALA A 76 23.55 -44.05 -17.90
CA ALA A 76 22.46 -43.12 -17.61
C ALA A 76 22.07 -43.15 -16.13
N VAL A 77 21.96 -44.33 -15.51
CA VAL A 77 21.58 -44.53 -14.10
C VAL A 77 22.69 -44.01 -13.17
N ALA A 78 23.97 -44.12 -13.54
CA ALA A 78 25.05 -43.46 -12.81
C ALA A 78 24.95 -41.92 -12.90
N GLY A 79 24.60 -41.38 -14.07
CA GLY A 79 24.30 -39.97 -14.25
C GLY A 79 23.07 -39.51 -13.46
N PHE A 80 22.01 -40.31 -13.43
CA PHE A 80 20.81 -40.07 -12.65
C PHE A 80 21.07 -40.15 -11.15
N LYS A 81 21.90 -41.08 -10.67
CA LYS A 81 22.26 -41.16 -9.26
C LYS A 81 23.05 -39.92 -8.83
N LYS A 82 23.99 -39.45 -9.66
CA LYS A 82 24.72 -38.21 -9.39
C LYS A 82 23.81 -36.98 -9.43
N ALA A 83 22.90 -36.90 -10.42
CA ALA A 83 21.88 -35.85 -10.47
C ALA A 83 20.90 -35.93 -9.30
N TYR A 84 20.57 -37.12 -8.80
CA TYR A 84 19.69 -37.32 -7.65
C TYR A 84 20.38 -36.97 -6.33
N ASP A 85 21.67 -37.31 -6.17
CA ASP A 85 22.47 -36.90 -5.01
C ASP A 85 22.67 -35.37 -5.01
N GLU A 86 22.84 -34.76 -6.19
CA GLU A 86 22.92 -33.31 -6.38
C GLU A 86 21.57 -32.61 -6.13
N ILE A 87 20.46 -33.19 -6.59
CA ILE A 87 19.10 -32.79 -6.23
C ILE A 87 18.86 -32.97 -4.73
N THR A 88 19.37 -34.02 -4.09
CA THR A 88 19.20 -34.24 -2.64
C THR A 88 20.00 -33.24 -1.82
N ALA A 89 21.21 -32.87 -2.28
CA ALA A 89 21.99 -31.77 -1.71
C ALA A 89 21.30 -30.41 -1.93
N GLU A 90 20.72 -30.19 -3.12
CA GLU A 90 19.92 -29.00 -3.43
C GLU A 90 18.62 -28.98 -2.60
N LEU A 91 18.04 -30.15 -2.28
CA LEU A 91 16.88 -30.27 -1.41
C LEU A 91 17.20 -29.89 0.05
N GLY A 92 18.39 -30.22 0.52
CA GLY A 92 18.91 -29.76 1.81
C GLY A 92 19.00 -28.23 1.87
N ALA A 93 19.56 -27.61 0.83
CA ALA A 93 19.61 -26.16 0.68
C ALA A 93 18.20 -25.53 0.52
N THR A 94 17.25 -26.22 -0.11
CA THR A 94 15.84 -25.75 -0.15
C THR A 94 15.13 -25.86 1.19
N GLN A 95 15.55 -26.74 2.09
CA GLN A 95 14.96 -26.80 3.44
C GLN A 95 15.35 -25.57 4.26
N GLU A 96 16.59 -25.09 4.11
CA GLU A 96 17.07 -23.87 4.75
C GLU A 96 16.36 -22.62 4.20
N SER A 97 16.18 -22.54 2.88
CA SER A 97 15.41 -21.45 2.27
C SER A 97 13.89 -21.55 2.51
N LEU A 98 13.36 -22.74 2.82
CA LEU A 98 11.98 -22.88 3.28
C LEU A 98 11.82 -22.34 4.71
N ALA A 99 12.81 -22.55 5.59
CA ALA A 99 12.82 -21.98 6.93
C ALA A 99 12.95 -20.45 6.89
N GLU A 100 13.81 -19.90 6.02
CA GLU A 100 13.86 -18.45 5.78
C GLU A 100 12.52 -17.92 5.23
N ALA A 101 11.89 -18.62 4.28
CA ALA A 101 10.59 -18.22 3.76
C ALA A 101 9.47 -18.29 4.81
N GLU A 102 9.46 -19.30 5.69
CA GLU A 102 8.54 -19.36 6.84
C GLU A 102 8.79 -18.19 7.79
N GLN A 103 10.06 -17.82 8.00
CA GLN A 103 10.42 -16.67 8.82
C GLN A 103 9.97 -15.35 8.17
N GLU A 104 10.20 -15.15 6.87
CA GLU A 104 9.70 -13.97 6.14
C GLU A 104 8.17 -13.86 6.21
N VAL A 105 7.45 -14.97 6.09
CA VAL A 105 5.98 -14.98 6.23
C VAL A 105 5.56 -14.62 7.65
N THR A 106 6.31 -15.09 8.66
CA THR A 106 6.06 -14.75 10.07
C THR A 106 6.30 -13.26 10.33
N ASP A 107 7.41 -12.72 9.82
CA ASP A 107 7.76 -11.30 9.95
C ASP A 107 6.77 -10.41 9.18
N ALA A 108 6.36 -10.82 7.99
CA ALA A 108 5.33 -10.13 7.21
C ALA A 108 3.96 -10.16 7.92
N SER A 109 3.60 -11.28 8.55
CA SER A 109 2.38 -11.37 9.37
C SER A 109 2.45 -10.46 10.59
N ALA A 110 3.59 -10.42 11.28
CA ALA A 110 3.79 -9.54 12.43
C ALA A 110 3.73 -8.06 12.03
N ALA A 111 4.30 -7.70 10.88
CA ALA A 111 4.20 -6.35 10.32
C ALA A 111 2.75 -5.99 9.95
N ALA A 112 1.99 -6.93 9.39
CA ALA A 112 0.57 -6.74 9.08
C ALA A 112 -0.27 -6.54 10.36
N ASP A 113 -0.03 -7.34 11.40
CA ASP A 113 -0.70 -7.20 12.70
C ASP A 113 -0.36 -5.85 13.36
N GLN A 114 0.88 -5.40 13.23
CA GLN A 114 1.31 -4.09 13.74
C GLN A 114 0.61 -2.96 12.98
N ALA A 115 0.61 -3.00 11.66
CA ALA A 115 -0.10 -2.02 10.82
C ALA A 115 -1.60 -1.97 11.15
N GLN A 116 -2.21 -3.11 11.47
CA GLN A 116 -3.62 -3.15 11.88
C GLN A 116 -3.84 -2.51 13.26
N LYS A 117 -2.95 -2.73 14.23
CA LYS A 117 -3.00 -2.04 15.53
C LYS A 117 -2.82 -0.53 15.37
N ASP A 118 -1.91 -0.10 14.51
CA ASP A 118 -1.65 1.31 14.27
C ASP A 118 -2.86 1.97 13.59
N ALA A 119 -3.50 1.29 12.64
CA ALA A 119 -4.76 1.73 12.04
C ALA A 119 -5.92 1.83 13.05
N ASP A 120 -6.04 0.87 13.96
CA ASP A 120 -7.04 0.90 15.03
C ASP A 120 -6.76 2.04 16.04
N ALA A 121 -5.49 2.30 16.38
CA ALA A 121 -5.09 3.43 17.22
C ALA A 121 -5.44 4.76 16.54
N ALA A 122 -5.08 4.93 15.26
CA ALA A 122 -5.41 6.11 14.48
C ALA A 122 -6.93 6.34 14.40
N LYS A 123 -7.73 5.27 14.33
CA LYS A 123 -9.18 5.37 14.36
C LYS A 123 -9.70 5.83 15.72
N GLN A 124 -9.15 5.32 16.82
CA GLN A 124 -9.50 5.76 18.17
C GLN A 124 -9.16 7.23 18.39
N ASP A 125 -8.01 7.68 17.90
CA ASP A 125 -7.60 9.08 17.96
C ASP A 125 -8.58 9.96 17.16
N ALA A 126 -8.94 9.55 15.93
CA ALA A 126 -9.94 10.26 15.12
C ALA A 126 -11.34 10.33 15.78
N ASP A 127 -11.77 9.26 16.45
CA ASP A 127 -13.04 9.26 17.20
C ASP A 127 -12.98 10.19 18.43
N ALA A 128 -11.83 10.24 19.12
CA ALA A 128 -11.60 11.15 20.24
C ALA A 128 -11.59 12.62 19.76
N ALA A 129 -10.94 12.91 18.63
CA ALA A 129 -10.97 14.20 17.94
C ALA A 129 -12.40 14.65 17.66
N GLY A 130 -13.20 13.75 17.08
CA GLY A 130 -14.61 14.00 16.77
C GLY A 130 -15.44 14.37 18.00
N GLN A 131 -15.21 13.70 19.13
CA GLN A 131 -15.87 14.03 20.39
C GLN A 131 -15.42 15.38 20.97
N GLN A 132 -14.13 15.72 20.84
CA GLN A 132 -13.63 17.03 21.26
C GLN A 132 -14.22 18.16 20.40
N ALA A 133 -14.29 17.95 19.08
CA ALA A 133 -14.91 18.90 18.14
C ALA A 133 -16.40 19.13 18.48
N GLN A 134 -17.17 18.06 18.72
CA GLN A 134 -18.57 18.18 19.15
C GLN A 134 -18.70 18.94 20.48
N THR A 135 -17.82 18.67 21.45
CA THR A 135 -17.80 19.39 22.73
C THR A 135 -17.49 20.87 22.55
N ALA A 136 -16.57 21.21 21.65
CA ALA A 136 -16.23 22.59 21.32
C ALA A 136 -17.40 23.31 20.64
N GLU A 137 -18.10 22.64 19.71
CA GLU A 137 -19.28 23.17 19.05
C GLU A 137 -20.40 23.47 20.05
N GLU A 138 -20.69 22.55 20.96
CA GLU A 138 -21.71 22.74 22.00
C GLU A 138 -21.35 23.91 22.94
N LYS A 139 -20.08 24.06 23.33
CA LYS A 139 -19.61 25.22 24.10
C LYS A 139 -19.76 26.52 23.32
N ALA A 140 -19.47 26.52 22.01
CA ALA A 140 -19.64 27.70 21.16
C ALA A 140 -21.11 28.11 21.04
N LYS A 141 -22.03 27.15 20.85
CA LYS A 141 -23.48 27.40 20.85
C LYS A 141 -23.98 27.94 22.19
N ALA A 142 -23.50 27.38 23.31
CA ALA A 142 -23.87 27.85 24.64
C ALA A 142 -23.40 29.30 24.87
N ALA A 143 -22.18 29.64 24.43
CA ALA A 143 -21.64 30.99 24.54
C ALA A 143 -22.40 31.99 23.65
N GLU A 144 -22.77 31.59 22.43
CA GLU A 144 -23.60 32.41 21.54
C GLU A 144 -24.97 32.68 22.16
N LYS A 145 -25.63 31.66 22.72
CA LYS A 145 -26.89 31.83 23.44
C LYS A 145 -26.74 32.78 24.63
N ALA A 146 -25.69 32.65 25.43
CA ALA A 146 -25.43 33.55 26.55
C ALA A 146 -25.22 35.00 26.09
N ALA A 147 -24.54 35.22 24.96
CA ALA A 147 -24.37 36.54 24.37
C ALA A 147 -25.70 37.13 23.88
N GLN A 148 -26.57 36.32 23.26
CA GLN A 148 -27.91 36.75 22.84
C GLN A 148 -28.79 37.13 24.05
N GLU A 149 -28.78 36.32 25.12
CA GLU A 149 -29.50 36.64 26.36
C GLU A 149 -28.99 37.92 27.03
N ALA A 150 -27.67 38.14 27.02
CA ALA A 150 -27.07 39.37 27.54
C ALA A 150 -27.46 40.60 26.70
N GLU A 151 -27.47 40.49 25.37
CA GLU A 151 -27.92 41.56 24.49
C GLU A 151 -29.40 41.88 24.69
N GLN A 152 -30.24 40.86 24.85
CA GLN A 152 -31.66 41.06 25.15
C GLN A 152 -31.86 41.79 26.48
N ARG A 153 -31.15 41.38 27.55
CA ARG A 153 -31.19 42.08 28.84
C ARG A 153 -30.72 43.54 28.74
N ALA A 154 -29.71 43.81 27.92
CA ALA A 154 -29.24 45.18 27.69
C ALA A 154 -30.32 46.02 26.99
N ARG A 155 -31.04 45.48 26.00
CA ARG A 155 -32.16 46.16 25.34
C ARG A 155 -33.32 46.41 26.29
N ASP A 156 -33.68 45.44 27.12
CA ASP A 156 -34.74 45.58 28.12
C ASP A 156 -34.36 46.63 29.18
N ALA A 157 -33.09 46.69 29.57
CA ALA A 157 -32.56 47.73 30.46
C ALA A 157 -32.61 49.13 29.82
N GLU A 158 -32.27 49.27 28.52
CA GLU A 158 -32.37 50.55 27.81
C GLU A 158 -33.82 51.03 27.68
N GLN A 159 -34.77 50.12 27.40
CA GLN A 159 -36.19 50.45 27.32
C GLN A 159 -36.77 50.90 28.67
N SER A 160 -36.29 50.33 29.77
CA SER A 160 -36.72 50.69 31.13
C SER A 160 -36.00 51.93 31.70
N ALA A 161 -34.77 52.21 31.28
CA ALA A 161 -34.00 53.39 31.72
C ALA A 161 -34.52 54.72 31.16
N GLY A 162 -35.41 54.71 30.15
CA GLY A 162 -36.07 55.93 29.63
C GLY A 162 -36.95 56.67 30.65
N ALA A 163 -37.13 56.16 31.87
CA ALA A 163 -37.94 56.76 32.92
C ALA A 163 -37.16 57.30 34.14
N ASP A 164 -35.92 56.86 34.40
CA ASP A 164 -35.15 57.24 35.60
C ASP A 164 -33.62 57.26 35.34
N THR A 165 -32.93 58.33 35.77
CA THR A 165 -31.50 58.60 35.49
C THR A 165 -30.50 57.60 36.14
N THR A 166 -30.98 56.62 36.88
CA THR A 166 -30.15 55.65 37.62
C THR A 166 -29.74 54.41 36.82
N GLY A 167 -30.35 54.16 35.65
CA GLY A 167 -30.15 52.92 34.86
C GLY A 167 -28.80 52.77 34.15
N GLY A 168 -27.93 53.81 34.15
CA GLY A 168 -26.67 53.78 33.41
C GLY A 168 -25.66 52.73 33.90
N ALA A 169 -25.58 52.52 35.21
CA ALA A 169 -24.60 51.59 35.79
C ALA A 169 -24.92 50.11 35.48
N ASP A 170 -26.20 49.73 35.50
CA ASP A 170 -26.62 48.37 35.17
C ASP A 170 -26.44 48.05 33.68
N ALA A 171 -26.68 49.04 32.80
CA ALA A 171 -26.42 48.91 31.37
C ALA A 171 -24.93 48.77 31.06
N GLU A 172 -24.06 49.52 31.75
CA GLU A 172 -22.60 49.42 31.61
C GLU A 172 -22.10 48.04 32.05
N LYS A 173 -22.58 47.55 33.21
CA LYS A 173 -22.25 46.21 33.70
C LYS A 173 -22.73 45.12 32.75
N ALA A 174 -23.94 45.22 32.21
CA ALA A 174 -24.46 44.24 31.24
C ALA A 174 -23.63 44.19 29.95
N ARG A 175 -23.16 45.36 29.46
CA ARG A 175 -22.26 45.43 28.29
C ARG A 175 -20.90 44.79 28.59
N ALA A 176 -20.32 45.04 29.76
CA ALA A 176 -19.08 44.40 30.18
C ALA A 176 -19.21 42.87 30.31
N ASP A 177 -20.31 42.39 30.89
CA ASP A 177 -20.60 40.96 31.02
C ASP A 177 -20.76 40.31 29.61
N ALA A 178 -21.40 41.00 28.66
CA ALA A 178 -21.54 40.54 27.27
C ALA A 178 -20.21 40.53 26.49
N GLU A 179 -19.36 41.55 26.67
CA GLU A 179 -18.04 41.63 26.06
C GLU A 179 -17.13 40.50 26.57
N LYS A 180 -17.13 40.26 27.88
CA LYS A 180 -16.41 39.14 28.49
C LYS A 180 -16.89 37.80 27.94
N ALA A 181 -18.20 37.60 27.79
CA ALA A 181 -18.75 36.36 27.23
C ALA A 181 -18.32 36.15 25.76
N ARG A 182 -18.26 37.20 24.95
CA ARG A 182 -17.74 37.13 23.57
C ARG A 182 -16.26 36.80 23.53
N ALA A 183 -15.45 37.41 24.39
CA ALA A 183 -14.02 37.11 24.49
C ALA A 183 -13.77 35.66 24.94
N ASP A 184 -14.52 35.16 25.92
CA ASP A 184 -14.44 33.77 26.37
C ASP A 184 -14.85 32.79 25.23
N ALA A 185 -15.84 33.14 24.40
CA ALA A 185 -16.26 32.36 23.24
C ALA A 185 -15.20 32.34 22.13
N GLU A 186 -14.59 33.48 21.82
CA GLU A 186 -13.54 33.60 20.80
C GLU A 186 -12.30 32.81 21.20
N LYS A 187 -11.88 32.91 22.47
CA LYS A 187 -10.80 32.11 23.02
C LYS A 187 -11.08 30.61 22.91
N ALA A 188 -12.31 30.18 23.23
CA ALA A 188 -12.70 28.77 23.11
C ALA A 188 -12.64 28.26 21.66
N ARG A 189 -13.03 29.08 20.67
CA ARG A 189 -12.90 28.74 19.25
C ARG A 189 -11.45 28.65 18.82
N ALA A 190 -10.61 29.60 19.23
CA ALA A 190 -9.18 29.60 18.91
C ALA A 190 -8.45 28.39 19.53
N ASP A 191 -8.79 28.03 20.77
CA ASP A 191 -8.23 26.85 21.44
C ASP A 191 -8.68 25.55 20.72
N ALA A 192 -9.92 25.48 20.22
CA ALA A 192 -10.41 24.35 19.44
C ALA A 192 -9.74 24.23 18.05
N GLU A 193 -9.53 25.34 17.35
CA GLU A 193 -8.85 25.37 16.05
C GLU A 193 -7.37 24.96 16.17
N LYS A 194 -6.69 25.39 17.24
CA LYS A 194 -5.33 24.93 17.56
C LYS A 194 -5.28 23.43 17.84
N ALA A 195 -6.23 22.89 18.60
CA ALA A 195 -6.28 21.46 18.86
C ALA A 195 -6.46 20.66 17.55
N ALA A 196 -7.41 21.07 16.69
CA ALA A 196 -7.65 20.42 15.40
C ALA A 196 -6.42 20.47 14.47
N SER A 197 -5.77 21.63 14.34
CA SER A 197 -4.60 21.78 13.47
C SER A 197 -3.36 21.02 13.96
N GLN A 198 -3.17 20.92 15.29
CA GLN A 198 -2.07 20.16 15.86
C GLN A 198 -2.25 18.65 15.66
N GLU A 199 -3.49 18.18 15.67
CA GLU A 199 -3.85 16.79 15.41
C GLU A 199 -3.69 16.41 13.94
N GLU A 200 -4.15 17.25 13.00
CA GLU A 200 -3.89 17.05 11.56
C GLU A 200 -2.38 17.01 11.25
N ALA A 201 -1.59 17.89 11.88
CA ALA A 201 -0.14 17.89 11.69
C ALA A 201 0.51 16.59 12.20
N THR A 202 0.03 16.05 13.32
CA THR A 202 0.56 14.81 13.90
C THR A 202 0.17 13.61 13.04
N ALA A 203 -1.07 13.55 12.57
CA ALA A 203 -1.55 12.51 11.66
C ALA A 203 -0.80 12.52 10.31
N GLN A 204 -0.54 13.71 9.75
CA GLN A 204 0.25 13.84 8.53
C GLN A 204 1.71 13.42 8.72
N GLN A 205 2.32 13.73 9.86
CA GLN A 205 3.68 13.27 10.18
C GLN A 205 3.74 11.74 10.27
N ALA A 206 2.83 11.12 11.01
CA ALA A 206 2.76 9.65 11.13
C ALA A 206 2.59 8.97 9.77
N ALA A 207 1.66 9.47 8.95
CA ALA A 207 1.43 8.93 7.60
C ALA A 207 2.65 9.12 6.68
N THR A 208 3.39 10.21 6.83
CA THR A 208 4.60 10.46 6.03
C THR A 208 5.74 9.52 6.43
N GLU A 209 5.96 9.32 7.73
CA GLU A 209 6.98 8.40 8.23
C GLU A 209 6.68 6.95 7.80
N GLU A 210 5.42 6.53 7.84
CA GLU A 210 5.02 5.18 7.39
C GLU A 210 5.28 5.00 5.89
N ARG A 211 4.94 6.00 5.06
CA ARG A 211 5.22 5.96 3.62
C ARG A 211 6.71 5.94 3.32
N ASP A 212 7.51 6.73 4.03
CA ASP A 212 8.96 6.73 3.84
C ASP A 212 9.60 5.39 4.20
N GLN A 213 9.10 4.72 5.24
CA GLN A 213 9.55 3.37 5.61
C GLN A 213 9.16 2.34 4.54
N ALA A 214 7.91 2.38 4.06
CA ALA A 214 7.45 1.49 3.00
C ALA A 214 8.21 1.70 1.68
N VAL A 215 8.48 2.95 1.31
CA VAL A 215 9.27 3.29 0.11
C VAL A 215 10.70 2.81 0.25
N LYS A 216 11.36 3.00 1.40
CA LYS A 216 12.73 2.49 1.62
C LYS A 216 12.80 0.96 1.55
N ALA A 217 11.80 0.27 2.10
CA ALA A 217 11.70 -1.18 1.99
C ALA A 217 11.51 -1.63 0.53
N ALA A 218 10.68 -0.92 -0.25
CA ALA A 218 10.46 -1.22 -1.65
C ALA A 218 11.69 -0.91 -2.54
N ASP A 219 12.35 0.23 -2.33
CA ASP A 219 13.55 0.64 -3.08
C ASP A 219 14.71 -0.33 -2.86
N SER A 220 14.91 -0.79 -1.62
CA SER A 220 15.95 -1.77 -1.29
C SER A 220 15.73 -3.08 -2.04
N LYS A 221 14.47 -3.56 -2.13
CA LYS A 221 14.12 -4.77 -2.89
C LYS A 221 14.27 -4.55 -4.41
N ALA A 222 13.92 -3.37 -4.91
CA ALA A 222 14.02 -3.04 -6.32
C ALA A 222 15.47 -2.96 -6.81
N GLU A 223 16.38 -2.35 -6.04
CA GLU A 223 17.82 -2.28 -6.35
C GLU A 223 18.46 -3.67 -6.38
N VAL A 224 18.13 -4.53 -5.41
CA VAL A 224 18.61 -5.93 -5.40
C VAL A 224 18.12 -6.68 -6.64
N THR A 225 16.83 -6.57 -6.96
CA THR A 225 16.24 -7.22 -8.14
C THR A 225 16.88 -6.74 -9.45
N LYS A 226 17.14 -5.43 -9.57
CA LYS A 226 17.78 -4.83 -10.74
C LYS A 226 19.22 -5.29 -10.91
N SER A 227 19.97 -5.40 -9.81
CA SER A 227 21.35 -5.91 -9.81
C SER A 227 21.40 -7.38 -10.22
N CYS A 228 20.47 -8.19 -9.71
CA CYS A 228 20.30 -9.59 -10.08
C CYS A 228 19.92 -9.79 -11.55
N ALA A 229 18.96 -9.01 -12.05
CA ALA A 229 18.55 -9.06 -13.45
C ALA A 229 19.70 -8.66 -14.39
N LYS A 230 20.50 -7.65 -14.01
CA LYS A 230 21.67 -7.23 -14.79
C LYS A 230 22.78 -8.29 -14.80
N ALA A 231 23.03 -8.95 -13.67
CA ALA A 231 23.98 -10.07 -13.61
C ALA A 231 23.53 -11.23 -14.50
N TYR A 232 22.25 -11.61 -14.45
CA TYR A 232 21.66 -12.63 -15.33
C TYR A 232 21.78 -12.27 -16.82
N ALA A 233 21.45 -11.03 -17.18
CA ALA A 233 21.55 -10.57 -18.57
C ALA A 233 23.01 -10.56 -19.07
N SER A 234 23.96 -10.20 -18.21
CA SER A 234 25.40 -10.22 -18.56
C SER A 234 25.93 -11.64 -18.74
N ALA A 235 25.51 -12.58 -17.89
CA ALA A 235 25.87 -13.99 -18.00
C ALA A 235 25.33 -14.60 -19.31
N LEU A 236 24.08 -14.29 -19.67
CA LEU A 236 23.48 -14.75 -20.93
C LEU A 236 24.11 -14.09 -22.17
N GLY A 237 24.54 -12.83 -22.09
CA GLY A 237 25.26 -12.16 -23.17
C GLY A 237 26.54 -12.90 -23.57
N SER A 238 27.30 -13.38 -22.58
CA SER A 238 28.56 -14.10 -22.81
C SER A 238 28.39 -15.44 -23.55
N LEU A 239 27.18 -16.02 -23.53
CA LEU A 239 26.83 -17.26 -24.24
C LEU A 239 26.76 -17.08 -25.78
N PHE A 240 26.71 -15.85 -26.27
CA PHE A 240 26.61 -15.55 -27.71
C PHE A 240 27.94 -15.08 -28.34
N GLU A 241 28.98 -14.86 -27.54
CA GLU A 241 30.26 -14.29 -28.01
C GLU A 241 31.39 -15.32 -28.21
N GLY A 242 31.14 -16.63 -28.02
CA GLY A 242 32.18 -17.65 -28.18
C GLY A 242 31.91 -18.69 -29.26
N ASP A 243 33.00 -19.19 -29.86
CA ASP A 243 33.00 -20.13 -31.00
C ASP A 243 32.43 -21.54 -30.71
N SER A 244 32.04 -21.87 -29.46
CA SER A 244 31.39 -23.15 -29.16
C SER A 244 30.38 -23.10 -28.01
N VAL A 245 29.10 -23.29 -28.36
CA VAL A 245 27.94 -23.33 -27.45
C VAL A 245 28.12 -24.36 -26.33
N LYS A 246 28.82 -25.48 -26.62
CA LYS A 246 28.94 -26.60 -25.68
C LYS A 246 29.91 -26.33 -24.53
N ALA A 247 31.02 -25.62 -24.77
CA ALA A 247 31.96 -25.26 -23.71
C ALA A 247 31.45 -24.07 -22.87
N GLN A 248 30.68 -23.16 -23.49
CA GLN A 248 30.07 -22.03 -22.79
C GLN A 248 28.87 -22.43 -21.92
N ALA A 249 28.15 -23.50 -22.28
CA ALA A 249 27.00 -23.98 -21.50
C ALA A 249 27.38 -24.35 -20.05
N ASP A 250 28.52 -25.00 -19.83
CA ASP A 250 28.95 -25.39 -18.48
C ASP A 250 29.45 -24.18 -17.67
N ALA A 251 30.13 -23.22 -18.31
CA ALA A 251 30.56 -21.98 -17.68
C ALA A 251 29.37 -21.09 -17.28
N VAL A 252 28.35 -20.97 -18.14
CA VAL A 252 27.13 -20.21 -17.83
C VAL A 252 26.29 -20.89 -16.76
N ARG A 253 26.24 -22.23 -16.69
CA ARG A 253 25.61 -22.91 -15.54
C ARG A 253 26.30 -22.57 -14.23
N GLN A 254 27.64 -22.57 -14.18
CA GLN A 254 28.37 -22.17 -12.97
C GLN A 254 28.13 -20.70 -12.60
N GLN A 255 28.14 -19.79 -13.59
CA GLN A 255 27.83 -18.37 -13.33
C GLN A 255 26.39 -18.17 -12.85
N LEU A 256 25.42 -18.86 -13.45
CA LEU A 256 24.02 -18.80 -13.02
C LEU A 256 23.84 -19.33 -11.60
N ALA A 257 24.52 -20.41 -11.23
CA ALA A 257 24.50 -20.94 -9.87
C ALA A 257 25.07 -19.91 -8.88
N ALA A 258 26.21 -19.29 -9.19
CA ALA A 258 26.82 -18.25 -8.34
C ALA A 258 25.92 -17.01 -8.22
N ILE A 259 25.39 -16.49 -9.32
CA ILE A 259 24.48 -15.33 -9.32
C ILE A 259 23.22 -15.64 -8.50
N ARG A 260 22.68 -16.87 -8.60
CA ARG A 260 21.52 -17.29 -7.81
C ARG A 260 21.83 -17.23 -6.31
N THR A 261 22.99 -17.73 -5.89
CA THR A 261 23.43 -17.68 -4.47
C THR A 261 23.63 -16.24 -3.98
N ASP A 262 24.28 -15.40 -4.78
CA ASP A 262 24.50 -13.99 -4.43
C ASP A 262 23.17 -13.21 -4.36
N CYS A 263 22.25 -13.50 -5.28
CA CYS A 263 20.93 -12.89 -5.31
C CYS A 263 20.02 -13.35 -4.19
N SER A 264 20.04 -14.64 -3.82
CA SER A 264 19.28 -15.12 -2.67
C SER A 264 19.81 -14.53 -1.38
N ALA A 265 21.14 -14.46 -1.21
CA ALA A 265 21.76 -13.84 -0.04
C ALA A 265 21.43 -12.34 0.08
N ALA A 266 21.36 -11.62 -1.03
CA ALA A 266 21.00 -10.21 -1.04
C ALA A 266 19.49 -9.94 -0.81
N LEU A 267 18.62 -10.87 -1.23
CA LEU A 267 17.17 -10.77 -1.03
C LEU A 267 16.73 -11.23 0.38
N GLY A 268 17.43 -12.18 0.98
CA GLY A 268 17.09 -12.75 2.28
C GLY A 268 17.35 -11.84 3.49
N GLY A 269 18.06 -10.71 3.31
CA GLY A 269 18.28 -9.72 4.36
C GLY A 269 19.01 -10.29 5.58
N SER A 270 20.34 -10.24 5.57
CA SER A 270 21.21 -10.64 6.71
C SER A 270 20.90 -9.89 8.01
#